data_AF-T1H0U4-F1
#
_entry.id   AF-T1H0U4-F1
#
_cell.length_a   1.000
_cell.length_b   1.000
_cell.length_c   1.000
_cell.angle_alpha   90.00
_cell.angle_beta   90.00
_cell.angle_gamma   90.00
#
_symmetry.space_group_name_H-M   'P 1'
#
loop_
_entity.id
_entity.type
_entity.pdbx_description
1 polymer ?
#
loop_
_entity_poly.entity_id
_entity_poly.type
_entity_poly.pdbx_seq_one_letter_code
_entity_poly.pdbx_strand_id
1 'polypeptide(L)'
;ERYDFVINADQQVGAYWIQLRGLGECGIRRAQQLAILRYARGPYQPSSPAPTYDVGIPQGVVMNPLDAQCNRQRDDAICVSQLKSAKDIDRGILQEKPDVKIFLPFRFYLYRPEELFMPNTYNRYL
;
A
#
# COMPACT_ATOMS: atom_id res chain seq x y z
N GLU A 1 2.04 2.34 6.65
CA GLU A 1 2.21 3.40 5.64
C GLU A 1 1.06 4.38 5.71
N ARG A 2 1.22 5.60 5.20
CA ARG A 2 0.16 6.63 5.16
C ARG A 2 0.15 7.24 3.76
N TYR A 3 -1.05 7.44 3.22
CA TYR A 3 -1.26 8.03 1.91
C TYR A 3 -2.30 9.15 2.03
N ASP A 4 -1.91 10.34 1.62
CA ASP A 4 -2.80 11.48 1.47
C ASP A 4 -3.17 11.59 -0.01
N PHE A 5 -4.46 11.64 -0.31
CA PHE A 5 -4.97 11.72 -1.67
C PHE A 5 -6.16 12.68 -1.74
N VAL A 6 -6.33 13.29 -2.90
CA VAL A 6 -7.47 14.17 -3.19
C VAL A 6 -8.48 13.36 -3.98
N ILE A 7 -9.73 13.33 -3.51
CA ILE A 7 -10.85 12.78 -4.27
C ILE A 7 -11.55 13.95 -4.96
N ASN A 8 -11.51 13.97 -6.29
CA ASN A 8 -12.35 14.88 -7.07
C ASN A 8 -13.76 14.28 -7.16
N ALA A 9 -14.75 14.99 -6.61
CA ALA A 9 -16.14 14.57 -6.62
C ALA A 9 -16.86 15.02 -7.92
N ASP A 10 -16.34 14.57 -9.06
CA ASP A 10 -16.79 14.96 -10.41
C ASP A 10 -17.63 13.88 -11.13
N GLN A 11 -17.92 12.77 -10.44
CA GLN A 11 -18.76 11.69 -10.96
C GLN A 11 -20.24 12.03 -10.80
N GLN A 12 -21.10 11.24 -11.46
CA GLN A 12 -22.55 11.41 -11.35
C GLN A 12 -23.02 11.32 -9.89
N VAL A 13 -24.10 12.04 -9.56
CA VAL A 13 -24.66 11.99 -8.22
C VAL A 13 -25.16 10.58 -7.92
N GLY A 14 -24.50 9.91 -6.98
CA GLY A 14 -24.74 8.51 -6.68
C GLY A 14 -24.12 8.05 -5.36
N ALA A 15 -24.09 6.74 -5.18
CA ALA A 15 -23.34 6.07 -4.12
C ALA A 15 -22.36 5.09 -4.75
N TYR A 16 -21.15 5.05 -4.21
CA TYR A 16 -20.01 4.31 -4.76
C TYR A 16 -19.36 3.45 -3.68
N TRP A 17 -18.86 2.28 -4.07
CA TRP A 17 -18.10 1.41 -3.17
C TRP A 17 -16.69 1.92 -2.96
N ILE A 18 -16.24 1.94 -1.71
CA ILE A 18 -14.82 1.98 -1.32
C ILE A 18 -14.46 0.58 -0.84
N GLN A 19 -13.39 0.01 -1.38
CA GLN A 19 -12.96 -1.35 -1.03
C GLN A 19 -11.52 -1.34 -0.49
N LEU A 20 -11.33 -1.94 0.67
CA LEU A 20 -10.02 -2.27 1.24
C LEU A 20 -9.85 -3.78 1.27
N ARG A 21 -8.75 -4.30 0.72
CA ARG A 21 -8.42 -5.74 0.72
C ARG A 21 -7.01 -5.96 1.26
N GLY A 22 -6.85 -6.98 2.11
CA GLY A 22 -5.53 -7.52 2.42
C GLY A 22 -5.00 -8.32 1.24
N LEU A 23 -3.74 -8.09 0.86
CA LEU A 23 -3.06 -8.81 -0.24
C LEU A 23 -1.91 -9.66 0.32
N GLY A 24 -1.33 -10.54 -0.50
CA GLY A 24 -0.25 -11.44 -0.09
C GLY A 24 -0.68 -12.43 0.99
N GLU A 25 0.12 -12.57 2.05
CA GLU A 25 -0.17 -13.46 3.19
C GLU A 25 -1.51 -13.16 3.88
N CYS A 26 -1.93 -11.88 3.90
CA CYS A 26 -3.23 -11.50 4.43
C CYS A 26 -4.40 -12.01 3.58
N GLY A 27 -4.14 -12.37 2.32
CA GLY A 27 -5.14 -12.85 1.38
C GLY A 27 -5.65 -14.26 1.67
N ILE A 28 -4.89 -15.08 2.41
CA ILE A 28 -5.32 -16.42 2.83
C ILE A 28 -6.58 -16.32 3.71
N ARG A 29 -6.64 -15.30 4.57
CA ARG A 29 -7.81 -15.02 5.41
C ARG A 29 -8.91 -14.26 4.67
N ARG A 30 -8.69 -13.93 3.40
CA ARG A 30 -9.63 -13.19 2.54
C ARG A 30 -10.15 -11.92 3.22
N ALA A 31 -9.27 -11.23 3.94
CA ALA A 31 -9.61 -10.07 4.74
C ALA A 31 -9.97 -8.90 3.81
N GLN A 32 -11.22 -8.43 3.90
CA GLN A 32 -11.69 -7.24 3.19
C GLN A 32 -12.67 -6.43 4.02
N GLN A 33 -12.77 -5.14 3.71
CA GLN A 33 -13.75 -4.24 4.27
C GLN A 33 -14.28 -3.31 3.18
N LEU A 34 -15.59 -3.02 3.26
CA LEU A 34 -16.28 -2.14 2.33
C LEU A 34 -16.79 -0.89 3.07
N ALA A 35 -16.81 0.22 2.35
CA ALA A 35 -17.46 1.45 2.76
C ALA A 35 -18.22 2.07 1.59
N ILE A 36 -19.10 3.04 1.87
CA ILE A 36 -19.90 3.72 0.86
C ILE A 36 -19.51 5.19 0.82
N LEU A 37 -19.06 5.65 -0.35
CA LEU A 37 -18.94 7.07 -0.67
C LEU A 37 -20.25 7.56 -1.27
N ARG A 38 -20.93 8.49 -0.60
CA ARG A 38 -22.25 8.97 -1.01
C ARG A 38 -22.21 10.45 -1.36
N TYR A 39 -22.66 10.81 -2.55
CA TYR A 39 -22.90 12.20 -2.94
C TYR A 39 -24.11 12.78 -2.20
N ALA A 40 -24.12 14.09 -1.98
CA ALA A 40 -25.29 14.76 -1.40
C ALA A 40 -26.55 14.50 -2.23
N ARG A 41 -27.63 14.05 -1.58
CA ARG A 41 -28.91 13.62 -2.19
C ARG A 41 -28.81 12.35 -3.06
N GLY A 42 -27.68 11.64 -3.05
CA GLY A 42 -27.55 10.32 -3.65
C GLY A 42 -28.29 9.23 -2.84
N PRO A 43 -28.48 8.03 -3.43
CA PRO A 43 -29.06 6.88 -2.74
C PRO A 43 -28.19 6.44 -1.56
N TYR A 44 -28.77 5.71 -0.60
CA TYR A 44 -28.03 5.20 0.56
C TYR A 44 -27.04 4.08 0.22
N GLN A 45 -27.26 3.36 -0.88
CA GLN A 45 -26.42 2.25 -1.32
C GLN A 45 -26.10 2.39 -2.82
N PRO A 46 -24.92 1.92 -3.26
CA PRO A 46 -24.60 1.83 -4.68
C PRO A 46 -25.58 0.92 -5.43
N SER A 47 -25.85 1.22 -6.70
CA SER A 47 -26.69 0.36 -7.56
C SER A 47 -25.96 -0.92 -8.00
N SER A 48 -24.64 -0.89 -8.02
CA SER A 48 -23.80 -2.05 -8.35
C SER A 48 -23.73 -3.03 -7.18
N PRO A 49 -23.64 -4.35 -7.44
CA PRO A 49 -23.42 -5.33 -6.39
C PRO A 49 -22.14 -5.01 -5.59
N ALA A 50 -22.13 -5.40 -4.31
CA ALA A 50 -20.96 -5.25 -3.47
C ALA A 50 -19.79 -6.07 -4.05
N PRO A 51 -18.59 -5.49 -4.18
CA PRO A 51 -17.44 -6.22 -4.68
C PRO A 51 -17.07 -7.34 -3.70
N THR A 52 -16.54 -8.43 -4.24
CA THR A 52 -16.06 -9.55 -3.44
C THR A 52 -14.55 -9.48 -3.28
N TYR A 53 -13.99 -10.38 -2.46
CA TYR A 53 -12.54 -10.45 -2.28
C TYR A 53 -11.84 -10.79 -3.61
N ASP A 54 -12.34 -11.78 -4.35
CA ASP A 54 -11.74 -12.23 -5.63
C ASP A 54 -12.08 -11.28 -6.79
N VAL A 55 -13.34 -10.84 -6.87
CA VAL A 55 -13.83 -9.92 -7.89
C VAL A 55 -14.01 -8.54 -7.28
N GLY A 56 -12.91 -7.79 -7.26
CA GLY A 56 -12.84 -6.44 -6.70
C GLY A 56 -13.32 -5.34 -7.65
N ILE A 57 -13.24 -4.10 -7.17
CA ILE A 57 -13.43 -2.90 -8.00
C ILE A 57 -12.34 -2.88 -9.10
N PRO A 58 -12.68 -2.54 -10.36
CA PRO A 58 -11.70 -2.41 -11.44
C PRO A 58 -10.53 -1.52 -11.05
N GLN A 59 -9.31 -1.98 -11.30
CA GLN A 59 -8.11 -1.19 -11.01
C GLN A 59 -7.93 -0.12 -12.07
N GLY A 60 -7.74 1.13 -11.63
CA GLY A 60 -7.23 2.21 -12.46
C GLY A 60 -5.70 2.23 -12.40
N VAL A 61 -5.12 3.43 -12.27
CA VAL A 61 -3.67 3.59 -12.05
C VAL A 61 -3.29 3.02 -10.68
N VAL A 62 -2.35 2.08 -10.65
CA VAL A 62 -1.88 1.45 -9.42
C VAL A 62 -0.60 2.12 -8.92
N MET A 63 -0.58 2.54 -7.66
CA MET A 63 0.61 3.06 -7.03
C MET A 63 1.52 1.91 -6.55
N ASN A 64 2.77 1.95 -7.00
CA ASN A 64 3.87 1.06 -6.64
C ASN A 64 3.51 -0.45 -6.68
N PRO A 65 3.06 -0.99 -7.82
CA PRO A 65 2.75 -2.40 -7.93
C PRO A 65 4.01 -3.27 -7.76
N LEU A 66 3.84 -4.54 -7.39
CA LEU A 66 4.97 -5.46 -7.16
C LEU A 66 5.80 -5.72 -8.43
N ASP A 67 5.20 -5.60 -9.61
CA ASP A 67 5.84 -5.76 -10.92
C ASP A 67 6.22 -4.41 -11.55
N ALA A 68 6.35 -3.36 -10.73
CA ALA A 68 6.61 -2.02 -11.22
C ALA A 68 7.91 -1.92 -12.03
N GLN A 69 7.81 -1.33 -13.23
CA GLN A 69 8.96 -0.98 -14.06
C GLN A 69 9.16 0.53 -14.00
N CYS A 70 9.94 0.99 -13.03
CA CYS A 70 10.06 2.41 -12.69
C CYS A 70 10.98 3.21 -13.60
N ASN A 71 11.66 2.55 -14.55
CA ASN A 71 12.54 3.15 -15.54
C ASN A 71 11.81 3.54 -16.84
N ARG A 72 10.52 3.27 -16.96
CA ARG A 72 9.68 3.66 -18.10
C ARG A 72 8.37 4.28 -17.62
N GLN A 73 7.74 5.10 -18.46
CA GLN A 73 6.39 5.57 -18.20
C GLN A 73 5.37 4.46 -18.50
N ARG A 74 4.32 4.43 -17.68
CA ARG A 74 3.20 3.48 -17.74
C ARG A 74 1.91 4.26 -17.51
N ASP A 75 0.87 3.92 -18.27
CA ASP A 75 -0.45 4.54 -18.11
C ASP A 75 -1.28 3.87 -17.00
N ASP A 76 -0.88 2.67 -16.59
CA ASP A 76 -1.57 1.82 -15.61
C ASP A 76 -0.91 1.79 -14.23
N ALA A 77 0.28 2.38 -14.07
CA ALA A 77 1.03 2.35 -12.82
C ALA A 77 1.94 3.55 -12.59
N ILE A 78 2.14 3.92 -11.32
CA ILE A 78 3.08 4.96 -10.90
C ILE A 78 3.99 4.45 -9.78
N CYS A 79 5.30 4.64 -9.90
CA CYS A 79 6.24 4.28 -8.85
C CYS A 79 6.37 5.36 -7.78
N VAL A 80 6.74 4.98 -6.55
CA VAL A 80 7.03 5.95 -5.48
C VAL A 80 8.12 6.94 -5.90
N SER A 81 9.14 6.48 -6.63
CA SER A 81 10.21 7.34 -7.15
C SER A 81 9.78 8.33 -8.23
N GLN A 82 8.61 8.14 -8.84
CA GLN A 82 8.04 9.04 -9.84
C GLN A 82 7.12 10.10 -9.23
N LEU A 83 6.81 9.99 -7.94
CA LEU A 83 6.04 11.00 -7.23
C LEU A 83 6.83 12.31 -7.12
N LYS A 84 6.10 13.41 -7.22
CA LYS A 84 6.65 14.76 -7.06
C LYS A 84 6.14 15.34 -5.76
N SER A 85 6.98 16.15 -5.13
CA SER A 85 6.54 16.94 -3.98
C SER A 85 5.48 17.95 -4.42
N ALA A 86 4.39 18.04 -3.65
CA ALA A 86 3.36 19.05 -3.87
C ALA A 86 3.82 20.47 -3.50
N LYS A 87 4.86 20.58 -2.67
CA LYS A 87 5.50 21.84 -2.28
C LYS A 87 6.87 21.94 -2.91
N ASP A 88 7.36 23.17 -3.08
CA ASP A 88 8.75 23.38 -3.43
C ASP A 88 9.66 22.75 -2.38
N ILE A 89 10.66 22.03 -2.87
CA ILE A 89 11.70 21.40 -2.06
C ILE A 89 13.03 22.03 -2.39
N ASP A 90 13.92 22.05 -1.40
CA ASP A 90 15.28 22.50 -1.61
C ASP A 90 15.95 21.65 -2.71
N ARG A 91 16.48 22.33 -3.73
CA ARG A 91 17.17 21.68 -4.85
C ARG A 91 18.43 20.93 -4.41
N GLY A 92 19.01 21.30 -3.27
CA GLY A 92 20.11 20.54 -2.64
C GLY A 92 19.75 19.08 -2.39
N ILE A 93 18.51 18.82 -1.97
CA ILE A 93 18.01 17.46 -1.68
C ILE A 93 17.87 16.63 -2.98
N LEU A 94 17.66 17.30 -4.11
CA LEU A 94 17.50 16.67 -5.42
C LEU A 94 18.82 16.38 -6.13
N GLN A 95 19.96 16.72 -5.52
CA GLN A 95 21.26 16.47 -6.14
C GLN A 95 21.55 14.97 -6.22
N GLU A 96 22.04 14.53 -7.37
CA GLU A 96 22.42 13.14 -7.61
C GLU A 96 23.56 12.68 -6.67
N LYS A 97 24.50 13.61 -6.38
CA LYS A 97 25.64 13.34 -5.50
C LYS A 97 25.29 13.77 -4.07
N PRO A 98 25.26 12.85 -3.09
CA PRO A 98 25.02 13.21 -1.70
C PRO A 98 26.24 13.90 -1.08
N ASP A 99 25.99 14.82 -0.15
CA ASP A 99 27.05 15.50 0.63
C ASP A 99 27.82 14.52 1.53
N VAL A 100 27.11 13.53 2.08
CA VAL A 100 27.66 12.51 2.98
C VAL A 100 27.12 11.14 2.58
N LYS A 101 28.01 10.15 2.43
CA LYS A 101 27.66 8.73 2.25
C LYS A 101 27.98 7.96 3.52
N ILE A 102 26.95 7.49 4.23
CA ILE A 102 27.10 6.63 5.40
C ILE A 102 26.96 5.18 4.94
N PHE A 103 28.03 4.40 5.11
CA PHE A 103 27.99 2.97 4.88
C PHE A 103 27.58 2.28 6.17
N LEU A 104 26.36 1.75 6.22
CA LEU A 104 25.88 0.96 7.36
C LEU A 104 26.05 -0.53 7.04
N PRO A 105 27.11 -1.20 7.52
CA PRO A 105 27.22 -2.64 7.38
C PRO A 105 26.10 -3.29 8.20
N PHE A 106 25.21 -4.02 7.56
CA PHE A 106 24.23 -4.85 8.25
C PHE A 106 24.64 -6.32 8.16
N ARG A 107 24.44 -7.05 9.24
CA ARG A 107 24.54 -8.50 9.29
C ARG A 107 23.33 -9.01 10.06
N PHE A 108 22.67 -10.03 9.52
CA PHE A 108 21.72 -10.79 10.33
C PHE A 108 22.52 -11.64 11.31
N TYR A 109 22.37 -11.36 12.60
CA TYR A 109 22.84 -12.27 13.63
C TYR A 109 21.91 -13.48 13.64
N LEU A 110 22.42 -14.64 13.23
CA LEU A 110 21.69 -15.90 13.32
C LEU A 110 21.84 -16.41 14.75
N TYR A 111 20.79 -16.26 15.54
CA TYR A 111 20.75 -16.83 16.87
C TYR A 111 20.72 -18.35 16.79
N ARG A 112 21.55 -19.01 17.58
CA ARG A 112 21.36 -20.43 17.87
C ARG A 112 20.17 -20.61 18.81
N PRO A 113 19.44 -21.74 18.74
CA PRO A 113 18.34 -22.02 19.65
C PRO A 113 18.73 -21.87 21.13
N GLU A 114 19.95 -22.25 21.50
CA GLU A 114 20.43 -22.15 22.89
C GLU A 114 20.67 -20.69 23.35
N GLU A 115 20.80 -19.75 22.41
CA GLU A 115 20.93 -18.31 22.70
C GLU A 115 19.57 -17.64 22.91
N LEU A 116 18.48 -18.25 22.41
CA LEU A 116 17.11 -17.74 22.54
C LEU A 116 16.32 -18.49 23.62
N PHE A 117 16.62 -19.77 23.83
CA PHE A 117 15.86 -20.66 24.68
C PHE A 117 16.76 -21.28 25.74
N MET A 118 16.37 -21.12 27.00
CA MET A 118 16.93 -21.93 28.08
C MET A 118 16.56 -23.41 27.85
N PRO A 119 17.54 -24.33 27.90
CA PRO A 119 17.27 -25.76 27.80
C PRO A 119 16.24 -26.19 28.85
N ASN A 120 15.25 -26.99 28.43
CA ASN A 120 14.23 -27.62 29.28
C ASN A 120 13.25 -26.68 30.01
N THR A 121 13.18 -25.38 29.68
CA THR A 121 12.21 -24.47 30.31
C THR A 121 10.92 -24.28 29.51
N TYR A 122 10.86 -24.75 28.26
CA TYR A 122 9.74 -24.53 27.34
C TYR A 122 8.98 -25.82 26.98
N ASN A 123 8.61 -26.63 27.98
CA ASN A 123 7.98 -27.95 27.85
C ASN A 123 6.60 -28.02 27.15
N ARG A 124 6.12 -26.93 26.54
CA ARG A 124 4.77 -26.86 25.93
C ARG A 124 4.73 -26.22 24.54
N TYR A 125 5.86 -25.86 23.96
CA TYR A 125 5.92 -25.24 22.64
C TYR A 125 6.99 -25.92 21.77
N LEU A 126 6.78 -27.20 21.48
CA LEU A 126 7.31 -27.95 20.33
C LEU A 126 6.30 -29.04 20.00
#